data_AF-A0AA35X4T6-F1
#
_entry.id   AF-A0AA35X4T6-F1
#
_cell.length_a   1.000
_cell.length_b   1.000
_cell.length_c   1.000
_cell.angle_alpha   90.00
_cell.angle_beta   90.00
_cell.angle_gamma   90.00
#
_symmetry.space_group_name_H-M   'P 1'
#
loop_
_entity.id
_entity.type
_entity.pdbx_description
1 polymer ?
#
loop_
_entity_poly.entity_id
_entity_poly.type
_entity_poly.pdbx_seq_one_letter_code
_entity_poly.pdbx_strand_id
1 'polypeptide(L)'
;MGLPQTEKINVFLGKGLTSMTFGSTWLPNGAAIGLPRTVLFQNPEDVRNSFLESAGAPIDWDSELGTSLTAALTPSTQQINFVIAHEVAHLKNSDWMARVVLPPVTLVLAYHVARAVPQYVAPKHGLAGFVLVMAASLAVYLQLVASLSHRQEFRADKTAAQCSSGYAQGGLDHFAKRMKVDSALQLRKKASTLDRFKPSFDLHPPVQDRFDRLQTLMANS
;
A
#
# COMPACT_ATOMS: atom_id res chain seq x y z
N MET A 1 5.25 -17.11 12.03
CA MET A 1 5.97 -15.82 11.81
C MET A 1 6.72 -15.26 13.03
N GLY A 2 6.53 -15.78 14.26
CA GLY A 2 7.35 -15.44 15.42
C GLY A 2 7.19 -13.99 15.91
N LEU A 3 5.97 -13.47 15.94
CA LEU A 3 5.69 -12.14 16.47
C LEU A 3 5.62 -12.16 18.00
N PRO A 4 6.26 -11.20 18.70
CA PRO A 4 6.06 -11.03 20.14
C PRO A 4 4.71 -10.33 20.41
N GLN A 5 4.09 -10.68 21.53
CA GLN A 5 2.89 -10.02 22.08
C GLN A 5 1.69 -10.02 21.11
N THR A 6 1.37 -11.18 20.53
CA THR A 6 0.27 -11.35 19.57
C THR A 6 -1.09 -11.03 20.15
N GLU A 7 -1.25 -11.15 21.47
CA GLU A 7 -2.45 -10.76 22.22
C GLU A 7 -2.78 -9.27 22.14
N LYS A 8 -1.81 -8.44 21.74
CA LYS A 8 -2.00 -6.99 21.52
C LYS A 8 -2.35 -6.63 20.08
N ILE A 9 -2.65 -7.61 19.23
CA ILE A 9 -3.01 -7.40 17.83
C ILE A 9 -4.53 -7.47 17.71
N ASN A 10 -5.16 -6.36 17.37
CA ASN A 10 -6.58 -6.29 17.07
C ASN A 10 -6.81 -6.43 15.57
N VAL A 11 -7.72 -7.30 15.17
CA VAL A 11 -8.10 -7.45 13.75
C VAL A 11 -9.47 -6.84 13.54
N PHE A 12 -9.61 -6.01 12.52
CA PHE A 12 -10.89 -5.38 12.17
C PHE A 12 -11.13 -5.44 10.66
N LEU A 13 -12.38 -5.24 10.26
CA LEU A 13 -12.75 -5.19 8.84
C LEU A 13 -12.78 -3.74 8.37
N GLY A 14 -11.94 -3.43 7.38
CA GLY A 14 -11.95 -2.15 6.70
C GLY A 14 -13.16 -2.02 5.78
N LYS A 15 -13.62 -0.78 5.57
CA LYS A 15 -14.69 -0.50 4.60
C LYS A 15 -14.24 -0.65 3.14
N GLY A 16 -12.93 -0.59 2.89
CA GLY A 16 -12.33 -0.63 1.56
C GLY A 16 -11.94 -2.04 1.08
N LEU A 17 -11.38 -2.09 -0.13
CA LEU A 17 -10.87 -3.29 -0.79
C LEU A 17 -9.37 -3.53 -0.53
N THR A 18 -8.77 -2.79 0.40
CA THR A 18 -7.34 -2.83 0.73
C THR A 18 -7.16 -3.18 2.19
N SER A 19 -6.14 -3.97 2.49
CA SER A 19 -5.66 -4.19 3.84
C SER A 19 -4.81 -3.02 4.32
N MET A 20 -4.64 -2.93 5.63
CA MET A 20 -3.86 -1.88 6.27
C MET A 20 -3.37 -2.33 7.64
N THR A 21 -2.19 -1.87 8.01
CA THR A 21 -1.58 -2.14 9.31
C THR A 21 -1.32 -0.84 10.06
N PHE A 22 -1.61 -0.84 11.37
CA PHE A 22 -1.40 0.29 12.27
C PHE A 22 -0.77 -0.12 13.59
N GLY A 23 -0.02 0.81 14.18
CA GLY A 23 0.55 0.65 15.51
C GLY A 23 1.68 -0.38 15.57
N SER A 24 1.91 -0.88 16.77
CA SER A 24 2.99 -1.82 17.08
C SER A 24 2.65 -2.59 18.34
N THR A 25 3.01 -3.86 18.40
CA THR A 25 2.86 -4.66 19.63
C THR A 25 3.70 -4.11 20.78
N TRP A 26 4.72 -3.28 20.49
CA TRP A 26 5.55 -2.61 21.51
C TRP A 26 4.85 -1.42 22.18
N LEU A 27 3.84 -0.83 21.55
CA LEU A 27 3.12 0.32 22.09
C LEU A 27 2.05 -0.14 23.09
N PRO A 28 1.66 0.72 24.07
CA PRO A 28 0.64 0.37 25.06
C PRO A 28 -0.69 -0.07 24.46
N ASN A 29 -1.11 0.57 23.37
CA ASN A 29 -2.36 0.29 22.66
C ASN A 29 -2.24 -0.83 21.63
N GLY A 30 -1.05 -1.43 21.49
CA GLY A 30 -0.81 -2.53 20.57
C GLY A 30 -0.86 -2.15 19.09
N ALA A 31 -1.21 -3.14 18.29
CA ALA A 31 -1.28 -3.06 16.84
C ALA A 31 -2.70 -3.38 16.35
N ALA A 32 -3.04 -2.88 15.16
CA ALA A 32 -4.28 -3.21 14.50
C ALA A 32 -4.04 -3.61 13.04
N ILE A 33 -4.69 -4.68 12.59
CA ILE A 33 -4.71 -5.11 11.19
C ILE A 33 -6.13 -4.93 10.67
N GLY A 34 -6.27 -4.07 9.66
CA GLY A 34 -7.49 -3.91 8.88
C GLY A 34 -7.46 -4.89 7.70
N LEU A 35 -8.43 -5.79 7.66
CA LEU A 35 -8.64 -6.70 6.53
C LEU A 35 -9.60 -6.07 5.51
N PRO A 36 -9.44 -6.34 4.21
CA PRO A 36 -10.36 -5.81 3.21
C PRO A 36 -11.73 -6.43 3.40
N ARG A 37 -12.78 -5.68 3.03
CA ARG A 37 -14.17 -6.16 3.09
C ARG A 37 -14.37 -7.45 2.29
N THR A 38 -13.54 -7.70 1.27
CA THR A 38 -13.57 -8.90 0.45
C THR A 38 -13.36 -10.20 1.23
N VAL A 39 -12.78 -10.16 2.44
CA VAL A 39 -12.69 -11.32 3.32
C VAL A 39 -14.09 -11.86 3.71
N LEU A 40 -15.12 -11.02 3.65
CA LEU A 40 -16.50 -11.42 3.89
C LEU A 40 -17.20 -12.02 2.66
N PHE A 41 -16.63 -11.90 1.46
CA PHE A 41 -17.29 -12.36 0.24
C PHE A 41 -17.00 -13.84 0.02
N GLN A 42 -17.87 -14.70 0.55
CA GLN A 42 -17.74 -16.15 0.42
C GLN A 42 -18.53 -16.69 -0.77
N ASN A 43 -19.61 -16.00 -1.14
CA ASN A 43 -20.48 -16.38 -2.25
C ASN A 43 -20.79 -15.19 -3.17
N PRO A 44 -21.29 -15.44 -4.39
CA PRO A 44 -21.68 -14.39 -5.33
C PRO A 44 -22.69 -13.37 -4.78
N GLU A 45 -23.60 -13.79 -3.91
CA GLU A 45 -24.63 -12.92 -3.33
C GLU A 45 -24.02 -11.91 -2.35
N ASP A 46 -22.96 -12.28 -1.62
CA ASP A 46 -22.23 -11.35 -0.76
C ASP A 46 -21.61 -10.20 -1.58
N VAL A 47 -21.14 -10.50 -2.79
CA VAL A 47 -20.58 -9.51 -3.72
C VAL A 47 -21.69 -8.63 -4.30
N ARG A 48 -22.82 -9.22 -4.70
CA ARG A 48 -23.97 -8.47 -5.23
C ARG A 48 -24.52 -7.46 -4.21
N ASN A 49 -24.51 -7.82 -2.93
CA ASN A 49 -24.92 -6.98 -1.82
C ASN A 49 -23.81 -6.02 -1.30
N SER A 50 -22.69 -5.90 -2.03
CA SER A 50 -21.55 -5.07 -1.61
C SER A 50 -21.75 -3.57 -1.84
N PHE A 51 -22.79 -3.16 -2.58
CA PHE A 51 -23.04 -1.77 -3.02
C PHE A 51 -21.85 -1.14 -3.77
N LEU A 52 -21.06 -1.95 -4.48
CA LEU A 52 -19.98 -1.44 -5.32
C LEU A 52 -20.55 -0.78 -6.58
N GLU A 53 -19.96 0.35 -6.95
CA GLU A 53 -20.28 1.12 -8.14
C GLU A 53 -19.06 1.17 -9.07
N SER A 54 -19.30 1.15 -10.38
CA SER A 54 -18.27 1.40 -11.40
C SER A 54 -18.49 2.79 -12.00
N ALA A 55 -17.48 3.65 -11.92
CA ALA A 55 -17.55 5.04 -12.40
C ALA A 55 -18.78 5.85 -11.88
N GLY A 56 -19.24 5.56 -10.65
CA GLY A 56 -20.41 6.21 -10.03
C GLY A 56 -21.76 5.70 -10.53
N ALA A 57 -21.77 4.57 -11.26
CA ALA A 57 -22.99 3.88 -11.68
C ALA A 57 -23.09 2.50 -11.01
N PRO A 58 -24.31 2.02 -10.69
CA PRO A 58 -24.52 0.66 -10.23
C PRO A 58 -23.99 -0.37 -11.23
N ILE A 59 -23.47 -1.48 -10.72
CA ILE A 59 -22.95 -2.57 -11.54
C ILE A 59 -24.10 -3.53 -11.85
N ASP A 60 -24.29 -3.83 -13.13
CA ASP A 60 -25.14 -4.94 -13.55
C ASP A 60 -24.39 -6.27 -13.27
N TRP A 61 -24.82 -6.97 -12.23
CA TRP A 61 -24.16 -8.20 -11.77
C TRP A 61 -24.42 -9.42 -12.67
N ASP A 62 -25.42 -9.36 -13.54
CA ASP A 62 -25.73 -10.44 -14.49
C ASP A 62 -25.01 -10.25 -15.83
N SER A 63 -24.38 -9.09 -16.04
CA SER A 63 -23.51 -8.83 -17.17
C SER A 63 -22.21 -9.66 -17.11
N GLU A 64 -21.51 -9.78 -18.25
CA GLU A 64 -20.17 -10.39 -18.31
C GLU A 64 -19.18 -9.69 -17.36
N LEU A 65 -19.26 -8.35 -17.28
CA LEU A 65 -18.46 -7.54 -16.36
C LEU A 65 -18.78 -7.88 -14.90
N GLY A 66 -20.06 -7.95 -14.55
CA GLY A 66 -20.53 -8.29 -13.21
C GLY A 66 -20.11 -9.69 -12.76
N THR A 67 -20.21 -10.67 -13.67
CA THR A 67 -19.77 -12.05 -13.42
C THR A 67 -18.25 -12.13 -13.21
N SER A 68 -17.48 -11.46 -14.08
CA SER A 68 -16.02 -11.37 -13.97
C SER A 68 -15.58 -10.69 -12.67
N LEU A 69 -16.26 -9.61 -12.29
CA LEU A 69 -15.98 -8.87 -11.06
C LEU A 69 -16.34 -9.68 -9.82
N THR A 70 -17.44 -10.43 -9.84
CA THR A 70 -17.84 -11.34 -8.76
C THR A 70 -16.76 -12.39 -8.48
N ALA A 71 -16.23 -13.02 -9.54
CA ALA A 71 -15.14 -13.97 -9.41
C ALA A 71 -13.83 -13.31 -8.92
N ALA A 72 -13.58 -12.06 -9.30
CA ALA A 72 -12.40 -11.30 -8.88
C ALA A 72 -12.49 -10.82 -7.42
N LEU A 73 -13.68 -10.52 -6.93
CA LEU A 73 -13.91 -10.03 -5.57
C LEU A 73 -14.05 -11.12 -4.53
N THR A 74 -14.33 -12.36 -4.94
CA THR A 74 -14.41 -13.54 -4.06
C THR A 74 -13.01 -14.14 -3.86
N PRO A 75 -12.35 -13.94 -2.71
CA PRO A 75 -11.00 -14.43 -2.50
C PRO A 75 -10.98 -15.92 -2.10
N SER A 76 -9.95 -16.65 -2.51
CA SER A 76 -9.65 -17.98 -1.97
C SER A 76 -9.00 -17.89 -0.58
N THR A 77 -9.01 -18.99 0.16
CA THR A 77 -8.35 -19.08 1.47
C THR A 77 -6.87 -18.74 1.39
N GLN A 78 -6.17 -19.18 0.34
CA GLN A 78 -4.75 -18.87 0.13
C GLN A 78 -4.52 -17.38 -0.12
N GLN A 79 -5.46 -16.69 -0.81
CA GLN A 79 -5.40 -15.24 -1.02
C GLN A 79 -5.55 -14.49 0.30
N ILE A 80 -6.56 -14.85 1.11
CA ILE A 80 -6.79 -14.22 2.42
C ILE A 80 -5.55 -14.44 3.31
N ASN A 81 -5.05 -15.66 3.36
CA ASN A 81 -3.88 -16.03 4.14
C ASN A 81 -2.62 -15.27 3.73
N PHE A 82 -2.39 -15.08 2.41
CA PHE A 82 -1.30 -14.26 1.90
C PHE A 82 -1.44 -12.80 2.34
N VAL A 83 -2.63 -12.21 2.22
CA VAL A 83 -2.88 -10.81 2.64
C VAL A 83 -2.66 -10.63 4.13
N ILE A 84 -3.16 -11.54 4.97
CA ILE A 84 -2.91 -11.51 6.41
C ILE A 84 -1.40 -11.62 6.70
N ALA A 85 -0.72 -12.56 6.04
CA ALA A 85 0.72 -12.75 6.19
C ALA A 85 1.54 -11.51 5.79
N HIS A 86 1.10 -10.80 4.75
CA HIS A 86 1.69 -9.56 4.30
C HIS A 86 1.55 -8.45 5.36
N GLU A 87 0.36 -8.25 5.93
CA GLU A 87 0.15 -7.26 7.01
C GLU A 87 0.93 -7.61 8.30
N VAL A 88 0.96 -8.89 8.65
CA VAL A 88 1.77 -9.41 9.77
C VAL A 88 3.26 -9.15 9.54
N ALA A 89 3.74 -9.22 8.31
CA ALA A 89 5.12 -8.89 7.97
C ALA A 89 5.42 -7.39 8.16
N HIS A 90 4.48 -6.50 7.86
CA HIS A 90 4.64 -5.07 8.16
C HIS A 90 4.75 -4.78 9.66
N LEU A 91 3.93 -5.45 10.48
CA LEU A 91 4.05 -5.37 11.94
C LEU A 91 5.41 -5.88 12.43
N LYS A 92 5.83 -7.05 11.96
CA LYS A 92 7.09 -7.68 12.35
C LYS A 92 8.28 -6.77 12.07
N ASN A 93 8.26 -6.09 10.93
CA ASN A 93 9.36 -5.24 10.50
C ASN A 93 9.27 -3.80 11.04
N SER A 94 8.23 -3.47 11.83
CA SER A 94 7.98 -2.13 12.37
C SER A 94 7.96 -1.04 11.29
N ASP A 95 7.32 -1.32 10.16
CA ASP A 95 7.31 -0.41 9.01
C ASP A 95 6.63 0.94 9.26
N TRP A 96 5.80 1.01 10.31
CA TRP A 96 5.20 2.23 10.84
C TRP A 96 6.25 3.25 11.32
N MET A 97 7.43 2.81 11.81
CA MET A 97 8.44 3.71 12.38
C MET A 97 8.90 4.74 11.36
N ALA A 98 9.14 4.32 10.12
CA ALA A 98 9.56 5.23 9.07
C ALA A 98 8.50 6.30 8.78
N ARG A 99 7.21 5.93 8.81
CA ARG A 99 6.09 6.84 8.57
C ARG A 99 5.92 7.87 9.69
N VAL A 100 6.36 7.54 10.91
CA VAL A 100 6.27 8.44 12.08
C VAL A 100 7.53 9.29 12.25
N VAL A 101 8.72 8.72 12.04
CA VAL A 101 10.00 9.37 12.35
C VAL A 101 10.51 10.23 11.19
N LEU A 102 10.35 9.80 9.94
CA LEU A 102 10.89 10.54 8.81
C LEU A 102 10.30 11.94 8.65
N PRO A 103 8.97 12.17 8.72
CA PRO A 103 8.40 13.50 8.51
C PRO A 103 8.94 14.58 9.48
N PRO A 104 8.96 14.38 10.82
CA PRO A 104 9.50 15.40 11.72
C PRO A 104 11.01 15.58 11.56
N VAL A 105 11.78 14.51 11.31
CA VAL A 105 13.22 14.61 11.11
C VAL A 105 13.54 15.43 9.84
N THR A 106 12.88 15.13 8.72
CA THR A 106 13.09 15.89 7.48
C THR A 106 12.65 17.34 7.62
N LEU A 107 11.56 17.61 8.33
CA LEU A 107 11.08 18.96 8.58
C LEU A 107 12.06 19.78 9.42
N VAL A 108 12.57 19.23 10.52
CA VAL A 108 13.54 19.91 11.39
C VAL A 108 14.83 20.19 10.62
N LEU A 109 15.34 19.21 9.87
CA LEU A 109 16.52 19.41 9.03
C LEU A 109 16.29 20.49 7.97
N ALA A 110 15.16 20.43 7.25
CA ALA A 110 14.80 21.43 6.25
C ALA A 110 14.73 22.84 6.85
N TYR A 111 14.11 22.99 8.02
CA TYR A 111 14.01 24.27 8.72
C TYR A 111 15.38 24.84 9.08
N HIS A 112 16.28 24.04 9.65
CA HIS A 112 17.62 24.50 10.02
C HIS A 112 18.46 24.89 8.80
N VAL A 113 18.40 24.09 7.72
CA VAL A 113 19.08 24.42 6.46
C VAL A 113 18.49 25.71 5.87
N ALA A 114 17.17 25.80 5.76
CA ALA A 114 16.48 26.96 5.17
C ALA A 114 16.76 28.25 5.96
N ARG A 115 16.90 28.17 7.29
CA ARG A 115 17.30 29.31 8.13
C ARG A 115 18.74 29.75 7.95
N ALA A 116 19.63 28.85 7.57
CA ALA A 116 21.03 29.18 7.32
C ALA A 116 21.21 29.86 5.95
N VAL A 117 20.33 29.58 4.97
CA VAL A 117 20.43 30.12 3.59
C VAL A 117 20.63 31.63 3.50
N PRO A 118 19.89 32.51 4.23
CA PRO A 118 20.09 33.96 4.14
C PRO A 118 21.47 34.44 4.62
N GLN A 119 22.23 33.60 5.34
CA GLN A 119 23.61 33.90 5.74
C GLN A 119 24.60 33.73 4.58
N TYR A 120 24.24 32.94 3.57
CA TYR A 120 25.10 32.58 2.43
C TYR A 120 24.60 33.13 1.09
N VAL A 121 23.32 33.52 1.01
CA VAL A 121 22.67 34.09 -0.17
C VAL A 121 22.33 35.55 0.12
N ALA A 122 22.51 36.44 -0.87
CA ALA A 122 22.30 37.88 -0.71
C ALA A 122 20.97 38.19 0.05
N PRO A 123 20.96 39.08 1.06
CA PRO A 123 19.84 39.27 1.98
C PRO A 123 18.49 39.55 1.30
N LYS A 124 18.52 40.17 0.11
CA LYS A 124 17.35 40.51 -0.70
C LYS A 124 16.58 39.29 -1.24
N HIS A 125 17.18 38.10 -1.20
CA HIS A 125 16.58 36.84 -1.70
C HIS A 125 16.36 35.80 -0.60
N GLY A 126 16.46 36.16 0.69
CA GLY A 126 16.36 35.22 1.81
C GLY A 126 15.06 34.40 1.84
N LEU A 127 13.92 35.02 1.54
CA LEU A 127 12.62 34.33 1.47
C LEU A 127 12.56 33.34 0.30
N ALA A 128 13.06 33.74 -0.88
CA ALA A 128 13.09 32.86 -2.05
C ALA A 128 13.99 31.65 -1.81
N GLY A 129 15.18 31.86 -1.21
CA GLY A 129 16.08 30.78 -0.82
C GLY A 129 15.47 29.84 0.22
N PHE A 130 14.76 30.38 1.21
CA PHE A 130 14.02 29.58 2.20
C PHE A 130 12.97 28.69 1.53
N VAL A 131 12.12 29.27 0.67
CA VAL A 131 11.06 28.53 -0.05
C VAL A 131 11.67 27.44 -0.94
N LEU A 132 12.76 27.74 -1.64
CA LEU A 132 13.44 26.76 -2.49
C LEU A 132 14.00 25.58 -1.69
N VAL A 133 14.62 25.82 -0.53
CA VAL A 133 15.11 24.74 0.34
C VAL A 133 13.96 23.90 0.89
N MET A 134 12.86 24.52 1.30
CA MET A 134 11.68 23.79 1.77
C MET A 134 11.07 22.93 0.67
N ALA A 135 10.95 23.46 -0.56
CA ALA A 135 10.45 22.72 -1.71
C ALA A 135 11.37 21.55 -2.11
N ALA A 136 12.69 21.78 -2.14
CA ALA A 136 13.68 20.74 -2.40
C ALA A 136 13.64 19.65 -1.33
N SER A 137 13.56 20.04 -0.05
CA SER A 137 13.48 19.09 1.07
C SER A 137 12.20 18.25 1.01
N LEU A 138 11.08 18.85 0.64
CA LEU A 138 9.83 18.12 0.40
C LEU A 138 9.98 17.11 -0.74
N ALA A 139 10.58 17.50 -1.86
CA ALA A 139 10.82 16.58 -2.99
C ALA A 139 11.70 15.39 -2.59
N VAL A 140 12.79 15.64 -1.85
CA VAL A 140 13.68 14.59 -1.32
C VAL A 140 12.93 13.68 -0.36
N TYR A 141 12.14 14.23 0.56
CA TYR A 141 11.31 13.45 1.48
C TYR A 141 10.32 12.56 0.74
N LEU A 142 9.59 13.09 -0.24
CA LEU A 142 8.62 12.31 -1.00
C LEU A 142 9.29 11.16 -1.77
N GLN A 143 10.44 11.41 -2.40
CA GLN A 143 11.21 10.37 -3.09
C GLN A 143 11.72 9.29 -2.12
N LEU A 144 12.24 9.71 -0.96
CA LEU A 144 12.74 8.81 0.07
C LEU A 144 11.62 7.90 0.60
N VAL A 145 10.46 8.49 0.94
CA VAL A 145 9.32 7.75 1.46
C VAL A 145 8.73 6.81 0.42
N ALA A 146 8.59 7.23 -0.84
CA ALA A 146 8.12 6.34 -1.92
C ALA A 146 9.08 5.14 -2.08
N SER A 147 10.38 5.40 -2.17
CA SER A 147 11.40 4.36 -2.34
C SER A 147 11.42 3.38 -1.16
N LEU A 148 11.31 3.90 0.06
CA LEU A 148 11.26 3.06 1.25
C LEU A 148 9.97 2.24 1.30
N SER A 149 8.83 2.84 0.99
CA SER A 149 7.54 2.16 1.01
C SER A 149 7.51 1.01 -0.01
N HIS A 150 8.05 1.20 -1.22
CA HIS A 150 8.19 0.13 -2.21
C HIS A 150 9.03 -1.03 -1.69
N ARG A 151 10.17 -0.73 -1.04
CA ARG A 151 11.02 -1.77 -0.43
C ARG A 151 10.30 -2.53 0.68
N GLN A 152 9.52 -1.83 1.50
CA GLN A 152 8.72 -2.44 2.57
C GLN A 152 7.67 -3.40 2.00
N GLU A 153 6.93 -2.98 0.98
CA GLU A 153 5.91 -3.79 0.29
C GLU A 153 6.52 -5.05 -0.33
N PHE A 154 7.62 -4.92 -1.10
CA PHE A 154 8.28 -6.08 -1.70
C PHE A 154 8.84 -7.06 -0.66
N ARG A 155 9.34 -6.55 0.47
CA ARG A 155 9.82 -7.40 1.57
C ARG A 155 8.65 -8.10 2.27
N ALA A 156 7.52 -7.41 2.46
CA ALA A 156 6.31 -7.99 3.05
C ALA A 156 5.73 -9.08 2.14
N ASP A 157 5.66 -8.86 0.82
CA ASP A 157 5.25 -9.87 -0.17
C ASP A 157 6.12 -11.11 -0.14
N LYS A 158 7.44 -10.93 -0.14
CA LYS A 158 8.40 -12.03 -0.01
C LYS A 158 8.19 -12.81 1.28
N THR A 159 8.05 -12.10 2.40
CA THR A 159 7.85 -12.72 3.72
C THR A 159 6.55 -13.52 3.74
N ALA A 160 5.47 -12.96 3.20
CA ALA A 160 4.16 -13.61 3.12
C ALA A 160 4.20 -14.88 2.27
N ALA A 161 4.81 -14.81 1.08
CA ALA A 161 4.95 -15.96 0.19
C ALA A 161 5.73 -17.13 0.82
N GLN A 162 6.71 -16.82 1.66
CA GLN A 162 7.56 -17.81 2.32
C GLN A 162 6.93 -18.43 3.57
N CYS A 163 5.72 -18.01 3.98
CA CYS A 163 5.12 -18.48 5.23
C CYS A 163 4.59 -19.91 5.18
N SER A 164 4.07 -20.36 4.05
CA SER A 164 3.51 -21.70 3.88
C SER A 164 3.42 -22.07 2.40
N SER A 165 3.41 -23.37 2.10
CA SER A 165 3.08 -23.88 0.78
C SER A 165 1.73 -23.32 0.32
N GLY A 166 1.70 -22.75 -0.89
CA GLY A 166 0.50 -22.17 -1.49
C GLY A 166 0.27 -20.67 -1.22
N TYR A 167 0.98 -20.04 -0.28
CA TYR A 167 0.82 -18.60 -0.04
C TYR A 167 1.35 -17.76 -1.20
N ALA A 168 2.45 -18.18 -1.81
CA ALA A 168 2.99 -17.52 -2.99
C ALA A 168 1.97 -17.52 -4.16
N GLN A 169 1.32 -18.67 -4.42
CA GLN A 169 0.23 -18.76 -5.39
C GLN A 169 -0.96 -17.87 -5.00
N GLY A 170 -1.34 -17.86 -3.71
CA GLY A 170 -2.36 -16.96 -3.19
C GLY A 170 -2.04 -15.48 -3.43
N GLY A 171 -0.78 -15.08 -3.34
CA GLY A 171 -0.34 -13.72 -3.67
C GLY A 171 -0.45 -13.39 -5.15
N LEU A 172 -0.05 -14.31 -6.04
CA LEU A 172 -0.20 -14.14 -7.49
C LEU A 172 -1.68 -14.00 -7.89
N ASP A 173 -2.52 -14.88 -7.36
CA ASP A 173 -3.97 -14.83 -7.60
C ASP A 173 -4.56 -13.52 -7.08
N HIS A 174 -4.11 -13.05 -5.90
CA HIS A 174 -4.54 -11.79 -5.31
C HIS A 174 -4.22 -10.60 -6.22
N PHE A 175 -2.98 -10.48 -6.69
CA PHE A 175 -2.58 -9.39 -7.57
C PHE A 175 -3.27 -9.47 -8.94
N ALA A 176 -3.42 -10.67 -9.51
CA ALA A 176 -4.15 -10.87 -10.76
C ALA A 176 -5.61 -10.43 -10.64
N LYS A 177 -6.31 -10.84 -9.57
CA LYS A 177 -7.69 -10.40 -9.30
C LYS A 177 -7.75 -8.89 -9.03
N ARG A 178 -6.78 -8.33 -8.30
CA ARG A 178 -6.72 -6.89 -8.03
C ARG A 178 -6.63 -6.06 -9.30
N MET A 179 -5.80 -6.46 -10.26
CA MET A 179 -5.70 -5.78 -11.55
C MET A 179 -7.01 -5.83 -12.35
N LYS A 180 -7.73 -6.96 -12.30
CA LYS A 180 -9.07 -7.08 -12.92
C LYS A 180 -10.06 -6.13 -12.27
N VAL A 181 -10.11 -6.08 -10.94
CA VAL A 181 -10.99 -5.17 -10.19
C VAL A 181 -10.67 -3.70 -10.50
N ASP A 182 -9.39 -3.32 -10.44
CA ASP A 182 -8.96 -1.94 -10.71
C ASP A 182 -9.32 -1.50 -12.14
N SER A 183 -9.22 -2.41 -13.11
CA SER A 183 -9.63 -2.17 -14.51
C SER A 183 -11.14 -2.06 -14.65
N ALA A 184 -11.90 -2.99 -14.05
CA ALA A 184 -13.35 -3.06 -14.16
C ALA A 184 -14.08 -1.89 -13.48
N LEU A 185 -13.54 -1.43 -12.35
CA LEU A 185 -14.09 -0.32 -11.58
C LEU A 185 -13.53 1.05 -12.03
N GLN A 186 -12.65 1.06 -13.04
CA GLN A 186 -11.94 2.26 -13.49
C GLN A 186 -11.25 3.01 -12.33
N LEU A 187 -10.79 2.28 -11.32
CA LEU A 187 -10.11 2.86 -10.14
C LEU A 187 -8.78 3.52 -10.54
N ARG A 188 -8.25 3.18 -11.72
CA ARG A 188 -7.12 3.84 -12.34
C ARG A 188 -7.60 4.93 -13.31
N LYS A 189 -7.26 6.18 -13.02
CA LYS A 189 -7.35 7.27 -14.01
C LYS A 189 -6.54 6.89 -15.25
N LYS A 190 -7.11 7.09 -16.44
CA LYS A 190 -6.39 6.93 -17.70
C LYS A 190 -5.20 7.90 -17.68
N ALA A 191 -3.98 7.37 -17.72
CA ALA A 191 -2.78 8.19 -17.68
C ALA A 191 -2.78 9.16 -18.86
N SER A 192 -2.72 10.45 -18.55
CA SER A 192 -2.54 11.51 -19.54
C SER A 192 -1.09 11.53 -20.04
N THR A 193 -0.83 12.11 -21.20
CA THR A 193 0.55 12.25 -21.73
C THR A 193 1.47 13.02 -20.77
N LEU A 194 0.90 13.89 -19.93
CA LEU A 194 1.59 14.64 -18.87
C LEU A 194 1.99 13.77 -17.67
N ASP A 195 1.29 12.66 -17.42
CA ASP A 195 1.61 11.75 -16.30
C ASP A 195 2.94 11.01 -16.50
N ARG A 196 3.47 10.93 -17.73
CA ARG A 196 4.78 10.34 -18.03
C ARG A 196 5.96 11.15 -17.49
N PHE A 197 5.76 12.44 -17.24
CA PHE A 197 6.77 13.36 -16.72
C PHE A 197 6.57 13.69 -15.24
N LYS A 198 5.54 13.12 -14.60
CA LYS A 198 5.27 13.35 -13.19
C LYS A 198 6.17 12.45 -12.35
N PRO A 199 6.98 12.98 -11.42
CA PRO A 199 7.64 12.14 -10.43
C PRO A 199 6.56 11.34 -9.69
N SER A 200 6.60 10.01 -9.79
CA SER A 200 5.69 9.15 -9.05
C SER A 200 6.13 9.13 -7.59
N PHE A 201 5.34 9.78 -6.76
CA PHE A 201 5.41 9.68 -5.30
C PHE A 201 4.43 8.62 -4.78
N ASP A 202 4.10 7.62 -5.61
CA ASP A 202 3.19 6.56 -5.22
C ASP A 202 3.81 5.78 -4.07
N LEU A 203 3.11 5.77 -2.93
CA LEU A 203 3.56 5.08 -1.73
C LEU A 203 3.49 3.56 -1.85
N HIS A 204 2.77 3.06 -2.85
CA HIS A 204 2.72 1.63 -3.16
C HIS A 204 3.33 1.40 -4.54
N PRO A 205 4.15 0.34 -4.70
CA PRO A 205 4.66 -0.02 -6.00
C PRO A 205 3.51 -0.47 -6.91
N PRO A 206 3.67 -0.37 -8.24
CA PRO A 206 2.69 -0.89 -9.18
C PRO A 206 2.37 -2.36 -8.88
N VAL A 207 1.08 -2.72 -8.94
CA VAL A 207 0.62 -4.10 -8.70
C VAL A 207 1.29 -5.10 -9.66
N GLN A 208 1.58 -4.69 -10.90
CA GLN A 208 2.31 -5.51 -11.87
C GLN A 208 3.74 -5.81 -11.37
N ASP A 209 4.48 -4.81 -10.92
CA ASP A 209 5.84 -5.00 -10.39
C ASP A 209 5.86 -5.96 -9.18
N ARG A 210 4.83 -5.91 -8.33
CA ARG A 210 4.67 -6.85 -7.21
C ARG A 210 4.40 -8.27 -7.71
N PHE A 211 3.52 -8.42 -8.70
CA PHE A 211 3.22 -9.70 -9.34
C PHE A 211 4.47 -10.32 -9.96
N ASP A 212 5.20 -9.58 -10.78
CA ASP A 212 6.38 -10.06 -11.51
C ASP A 212 7.50 -10.50 -10.54
N ARG A 213 7.72 -9.73 -9.46
CA ARG A 213 8.68 -10.09 -8.42
C ARG A 213 8.27 -11.34 -7.67
N LEU A 214 6.98 -11.49 -7.34
CA LEU A 214 6.48 -12.67 -6.67
C LEU A 214 6.60 -13.92 -7.55
N GLN A 215 6.33 -13.79 -8.84
CA GLN A 215 6.50 -14.85 -9.83
C GLN A 215 7.97 -15.26 -9.95
N THR A 216 8.89 -14.30 -9.97
CA THR A 216 10.33 -14.55 -9.97
C THR A 216 10.77 -15.27 -8.69
N LEU A 217 10.19 -14.94 -7.54
CA LEU A 217 10.48 -15.64 -6.28
C LEU A 217 10.04 -17.11 -6.33
N MET A 218 8.88 -17.41 -6.93
CA MET A 218 8.39 -18.78 -7.10
C MET A 218 9.21 -19.60 -8.10
N ALA A 219 9.73 -18.96 -9.15
CA ALA A 219 10.58 -19.64 -10.13
C ALA A 219 11.95 -20.06 -9.55
N ASN A 220 12.39 -19.41 -8.47
CA ASN A 220 13.70 -19.62 -7.83
C ASN A 220 13.63 -20.40 -6.51
N SER A 221 12.45 -20.87 -6.09
CA SER A 221 12.21 -21.63 -4.85
C SER A 221 12.06 -23.12 -5.11
#